data_AF-A0A2L0NF05-F1
#
_entry.id   AF-A0A2L0NF05-F1
#
_cell.length_a   1.000
_cell.length_b   1.000
_cell.length_c   1.000
_cell.angle_alpha   90.00
_cell.angle_beta   90.00
_cell.angle_gamma   90.00
#
_symmetry.space_group_name_H-M   'P 1'
#
loop_
_entity.id
_entity.type
_entity.pdbx_description
1 polymer ?
#
loop_
_entity_poly.entity_id
_entity_poly.type
_entity_poly.pdbx_seq_one_letter_code
_entity_poly.pdbx_strand_id
1 'polypeptide(L)' 'SLKTALRKAREAAAAGETEKAVVLARAASKALDKAVSKGVIHANQAANKKSAITKRVNAAQA' A
#
# COMPACT_ATOMS: atom_id res chain seq x y z
N SER A 1 5.00 -8.21 8.04
CA SER A 1 5.17 -8.86 6.72
C SER A 1 4.52 -8.02 5.62
N LEU A 2 4.70 -8.37 4.33
CA LEU A 2 4.06 -7.66 3.20
C LEU A 2 2.55 -7.50 3.40
N LYS A 3 1.88 -8.56 3.86
CA LYS A 3 0.45 -8.59 4.15
C LYS A 3 0.07 -7.59 5.26
N THR A 4 0.90 -7.49 6.31
CA THR A 4 0.70 -6.53 7.40
C THR A 4 0.81 -5.08 6.93
N ALA A 5 1.80 -4.74 6.09
CA ALA A 5 1.98 -3.39 5.58
C ALA A 5 0.77 -2.94 4.72
N LEU A 6 0.29 -3.84 3.85
CA LEU A 6 -0.92 -3.64 3.06
C LEU A 6 -2.17 -3.45 3.93
N ARG A 7 -2.31 -4.24 5.00
CA ARG A 7 -3.45 -4.14 5.93
C ARG A 7 -3.44 -2.80 6.67
N LYS A 8 -2.31 -2.41 7.26
CA LYS A 8 -2.17 -1.13 7.99
C LYS A 8 -2.49 0.08 7.10
N ALA A 9 -2.01 0.09 5.85
CA ALA A 9 -2.31 1.18 4.92
C ALA A 9 -3.81 1.27 4.59
N ARG A 10 -4.51 0.13 4.48
CA ARG A 10 -5.95 0.09 4.25
C ARG A 10 -6.75 0.53 5.47
N GLU A 11 -6.36 0.10 6.65
CA GLU A 11 -7.01 0.47 7.91
C GLU A 11 -6.89 1.97 8.18
N ALA A 12 -5.70 2.55 8.00
CA ALA A 12 -5.49 3.99 8.15
C ALA A 12 -6.32 4.80 7.14
N ALA A 13 -6.40 4.35 5.89
CA ALA A 13 -7.26 4.97 4.88
C ALA A 13 -8.75 4.87 5.24
N ALA A 14 -9.21 3.73 5.76
CA ALA A 14 -10.60 3.54 6.19
C ALA A 14 -10.95 4.34 7.46
N ALA A 15 -9.97 4.61 8.32
CA ALA A 15 -10.13 5.41 9.53
C ALA A 15 -10.09 6.93 9.28
N GLY A 16 -9.90 7.38 8.03
CA GLY A 16 -9.80 8.81 7.70
C GLY A 16 -8.48 9.49 8.16
N GLU A 17 -7.49 8.70 8.58
CA GLU A 17 -6.20 9.22 9.02
C GLU A 17 -5.29 9.52 7.81
N THR A 18 -5.59 10.59 7.08
CA THR A 18 -4.98 10.92 5.78
C THR A 18 -3.45 10.92 5.78
N GLU A 19 -2.81 11.57 6.75
CA GLU A 19 -1.34 11.65 6.85
C GLU A 19 -0.72 10.27 7.12
N LYS A 20 -1.26 9.54 8.10
CA LYS A 20 -0.79 8.19 8.45
C LYS A 20 -1.01 7.22 7.29
N ALA A 21 -2.12 7.34 6.57
CA ALA A 21 -2.43 6.53 5.39
C ALA A 21 -1.41 6.76 4.28
N VAL A 22 -1.00 8.00 4.02
CA VAL A 22 0.05 8.33 3.04
C VAL A 22 1.40 7.71 3.43
N VAL A 23 1.81 7.86 4.69
CA VAL A 23 3.08 7.30 5.19
C VAL A 23 3.08 5.77 5.07
N LEU A 24 2.00 5.12 5.51
CA LEU A 24 1.85 3.67 5.44
C LEU A 24 1.77 3.16 4.00
N ALA A 25 1.13 3.89 3.09
CA ALA A 25 1.06 3.56 1.67
C ALA A 25 2.44 3.63 0.99
N ARG A 26 3.28 4.61 1.35
CA ARG A 26 4.68 4.69 0.89
C ARG A 26 5.50 3.50 1.39
N ALA A 27 5.36 3.16 2.67
CA ALA A 27 6.04 2.00 3.25
C ALA A 27 5.59 0.68 2.60
N ALA A 28 4.30 0.51 2.35
CA ALA A 28 3.74 -0.65 1.64
C ALA A 28 4.26 -0.74 0.20
N SER A 29 4.36 0.38 -0.51
CA SER A 29 4.92 0.44 -1.87
C SER A 29 6.38 -0.03 -1.91
N LYS A 30 7.22 0.44 -0.98
CA LYS A 30 8.61 -0.02 -0.87
C LYS A 30 8.72 -1.52 -0.56
N ALA A 31 7.82 -2.05 0.27
CA ALA A 31 7.76 -3.47 0.57
C ALA A 31 7.33 -4.31 -0.64
N LEU A 32 6.42 -3.80 -1.48
CA LEU A 32 6.03 -4.44 -2.74
C LEU A 32 7.21 -4.51 -3.71
N ASP A 33 7.96 -3.42 -3.87
CA ASP A 33 9.13 -3.40 -4.76
C ASP A 33 10.23 -4.36 -4.30
N LYS A 34 10.48 -4.41 -2.99
CA LYS A 34 11.41 -5.39 -2.41
C LYS A 34 10.91 -6.83 -2.58
N ALA A 35 9.60 -7.05 -2.59
CA ALA A 35 9.03 -8.38 -2.82
C ALA A 35 9.16 -8.80 -4.29
N VAL A 36 9.06 -7.85 -5.24
CA VAL A 36 9.33 -8.09 -6.66
C VAL A 36 10.81 -8.43 -6.87
N SER A 37 11.73 -7.65 -6.30
CA SER A 37 13.17 -7.91 -6.47
C SER A 37 13.63 -9.24 -5.86
N LYS A 38 12.90 -9.74 -4.85
CA LYS A 38 13.12 -11.05 -4.25
C LYS A 38 12.36 -12.20 -4.94
N GLY A 39 11.63 -11.92 -6.03
CA GLY A 39 10.84 -12.92 -6.75
C GLY A 39 9.61 -13.45 -6.00
N VAL A 40 9.21 -12.82 -4.89
CA VAL A 40 8.08 -13.27 -4.06
C VAL A 40 6.73 -12.97 -4.72
N ILE A 41 6.65 -11.88 -5.47
CA ILE A 41 5.45 -11.49 -6.23
C ILE A 41 5.84 -10.99 -7.62
N HIS A 42 4.94 -11.19 -8.58
CA HIS A 42 5.11 -10.65 -9.94
C HIS A 42 4.97 -9.11 -9.97
N ALA A 43 5.66 -8.46 -10.91
CA ALA A 43 5.61 -6.99 -11.08
C ALA A 43 4.17 -6.47 -11.25
N ASN A 44 3.34 -7.13 -12.06
CA ASN A 44 1.93 -6.76 -12.23
C ASN A 44 1.13 -6.90 -10.93
N GLN A 45 1.44 -7.88 -10.08
CA GLN A 45 0.77 -8.01 -8.78
C GLN A 45 1.16 -6.84 -7.86
N ALA A 46 2.42 -6.42 -7.89
CA ALA A 46 2.86 -5.24 -7.16
C ALA A 46 2.18 -3.97 -7.69
N ALA A 47 2.14 -3.77 -9.01
CA ALA A 47 1.49 -2.63 -9.66
C ALA A 47 0.00 -2.54 -9.30
N ASN A 48 -0.74 -3.65 -9.41
CA ASN A 48 -2.16 -3.71 -9.04
C ASN A 48 -2.38 -3.37 -7.57
N LYS A 49 -1.53 -3.89 -6.66
CA LYS A 49 -1.63 -3.60 -5.22
C LYS A 49 -1.29 -2.14 -4.90
N LYS A 50 -0.28 -1.55 -5.54
CA LYS A 50 0.05 -0.13 -5.40
C LYS A 50 -1.12 0.75 -5.83
N SER A 51 -1.64 0.53 -7.04
CA SER A 51 -2.81 1.26 -7.56
C SER A 51 -4.00 1.17 -6.60
N ALA A 52 -4.31 -0.02 -6.09
CA ALA A 52 -5.44 -0.23 -5.18
C ALA A 52 -5.28 0.46 -3.80
N ILE A 53 -4.05 0.65 -3.31
CA ILE A 53 -3.79 1.43 -2.09
C ILE A 53 -3.92 2.92 -2.39
N THR A 54 -3.26 3.40 -3.44
CA THR A 54 -3.29 4.82 -3.81
C THR A 54 -4.71 5.32 -4.04
N LYS A 55 -5.55 4.56 -4.76
CA LYS A 55 -6.97 4.91 -4.94
C LYS A 55 -7.71 5.07 -3.61
N ARG A 56 -7.45 4.22 -2.62
CA ARG A 56 -8.08 4.30 -1.30
C ARG A 56 -7.58 5.49 -0.48
N VAL A 57 -6.27 5.75 -0.51
CA VAL A 57 -5.70 6.91 0.19
C VAL A 57 -6.24 8.20 -0.42
N ASN A 58 -6.26 8.31 -1.75
CA ASN A 58 -6.80 9.49 -2.43
C ASN A 58 -8.30 9.67 -2.14
N ALA A 59 -9.07 8.58 -2.13
CA ALA A 59 -10.49 8.63 -1.78
C ALA A 59 -10.75 9.04 -0.33
N ALA A 60 -9.82 8.76 0.59
CA ALA A 60 -9.90 9.20 1.99
C ALA A 60 -9.43 10.66 2.21
N GLN A 61 -8.74 11.24 1.22
CA GLN A 61 -8.28 12.64 1.23
C GLN A 61 -9.31 13.60 0.61
N ALA A 62 -10.33 13.08 -0.08
CA ALA A 62 -11.42 13.83 -0.68
C ALA A 62 -12.60 13.94 0.30
#